data_AF-A0A2W6KSM5-F1
#
_entry.id   AF-A0A2W6KSM5-F1
#
_cell.length_a   1.000
_cell.length_b   1.000
_cell.length_c   1.000
_cell.angle_alpha   90.00
_cell.angle_beta   90.00
_cell.angle_gamma   90.00
#
_symmetry.space_group_name_H-M   'P 1'
#
loop_
_entity.id
_entity.type
_entity.pdbx_description
1 polymer ?
#
loop_
_entity_poly.entity_id
_entity_poly.type
_entity_poly.pdbx_seq_one_letter_code
_entity_poly.pdbx_strand_id
1 'polypeptide(L)'
;MWSNGPAPTRAEEERIRVAKRGPCMVCLLLYMRNLLPKDRVIQGCEYHHCKSGNIRRGHAFGFGMCGWHHERKPLPGRSFKWMTRIYGHSLKEGSRTFHEIYGSDDELIDQQTYINELRLKHDRIKAIYG
;
A
#
# COMPACT_ATOMS: atom_id res chain seq x y z
N MET A 1 0.77 2.91 21.19
CA MET A 1 -0.67 3.24 21.32
C MET A 1 -1.43 2.33 20.35
N TRP A 2 -2.01 1.25 20.86
CA TRP A 2 -2.87 0.35 20.07
C TRP A 2 -4.25 0.99 19.93
N SER A 3 -4.93 0.80 18.80
CA SER A 3 -6.26 1.39 18.60
C SER A 3 -7.30 0.71 19.48
N ASN A 4 -8.16 1.48 20.14
CA ASN A 4 -9.35 1.00 20.87
C ASN A 4 -10.46 0.42 19.97
N GLY A 5 -10.15 0.14 18.69
CA GLY A 5 -11.09 -0.48 17.77
C GLY A 5 -11.18 -2.00 18.00
N PRO A 6 -12.28 -2.64 17.57
CA PRO A 6 -12.40 -4.09 17.63
C PRO A 6 -11.24 -4.77 16.89
N ALA A 7 -10.90 -5.99 17.28
CA ALA A 7 -9.96 -6.81 16.53
C ALA A 7 -10.50 -7.07 15.09
N PRO A 8 -9.62 -7.24 14.09
CA PRO A 8 -10.07 -7.63 12.75
C PRO A 8 -10.77 -8.99 12.79
N THR A 9 -11.81 -9.14 11.98
CA THR A 9 -12.35 -10.46 11.64
C THR A 9 -11.29 -11.29 10.93
N ARG A 10 -11.47 -12.62 10.86
CA ARG A 10 -10.56 -13.51 10.12
C ARG A 10 -10.38 -13.10 8.65
N ALA A 11 -11.44 -12.62 8.00
CA ALA A 11 -11.38 -12.16 6.61
C ALA A 11 -10.57 -10.86 6.48
N GLU A 12 -10.74 -9.91 7.41
CA GLU A 12 -9.97 -8.67 7.44
C GLU A 12 -8.50 -8.93 7.77
N GLU A 13 -8.21 -9.82 8.71
CA GLU A 13 -6.85 -10.22 9.05
C GLU A 13 -6.14 -10.83 7.83
N GLU A 14 -6.82 -11.72 7.09
CA GLU A 14 -6.30 -12.29 5.86
C GLU A 14 -6.03 -11.23 4.80
N ARG A 15 -6.98 -10.31 4.57
CA ARG A 15 -6.79 -9.16 3.66
C ARG A 15 -5.54 -8.36 4.03
N ILE A 16 -5.40 -8.01 5.32
CA ILE A 16 -4.25 -7.26 5.84
C ILE A 16 -2.96 -8.06 5.63
N ARG A 17 -2.95 -9.35 5.94
CA ARG A 17 -1.78 -10.22 5.82
C ARG A 17 -1.31 -10.33 4.37
N VAL A 18 -2.22 -10.52 3.43
CA VAL A 18 -1.90 -10.59 1.99
C VAL A 18 -1.37 -9.23 1.51
N ALA A 19 -2.03 -8.13 1.88
CA ALA A 19 -1.60 -6.78 1.52
C ALA A 19 -0.19 -6.46 2.05
N LYS A 20 0.10 -6.77 3.33
CA LYS A 20 1.42 -6.57 3.95
C LYS A 20 2.54 -7.35 3.26
N ARG A 21 2.24 -8.51 2.65
CA ARG A 21 3.24 -9.28 1.88
C ARG A 21 3.38 -8.80 0.44
N GLY A 22 2.49 -7.92 -0.01
CA GLY A 22 2.39 -7.47 -1.40
C GLY A 22 3.18 -6.20 -1.71
N PRO A 23 2.95 -5.66 -2.93
CA PRO A 23 3.56 -4.41 -3.34
C PRO A 23 2.94 -3.22 -2.61
N CYS A 24 3.69 -2.12 -2.56
CA CYS A 24 3.13 -0.81 -2.24
C CYS A 24 2.19 -0.39 -3.38
N MET A 25 0.93 -0.06 -3.07
CA MET A 25 -0.05 0.32 -4.10
C MET A 25 0.38 1.56 -4.88
N VAL A 26 1.03 2.53 -4.22
CA VAL A 26 1.57 3.73 -4.89
C VAL A 26 2.75 3.39 -5.81
N CYS A 27 3.69 2.56 -5.35
CA CYS A 27 4.80 2.12 -6.22
C CYS A 27 4.28 1.35 -7.44
N LEU A 28 3.29 0.48 -7.23
CA LEU A 28 2.66 -0.28 -8.30
C LEU A 28 1.94 0.64 -9.29
N LEU A 29 1.21 1.63 -8.80
CA LEU A 29 0.56 2.65 -9.63
C LEU A 29 1.58 3.42 -10.47
N LEU A 30 2.69 3.86 -9.88
CA LEU A 30 3.78 4.51 -10.60
C LEU A 30 4.37 3.61 -11.69
N TYR A 31 4.56 2.32 -11.40
CA TYR A 31 4.99 1.35 -12.40
C TYR A 31 3.97 1.20 -13.53
N MET A 32 2.67 1.07 -13.22
CA MET A 32 1.59 0.99 -14.21
C MET A 32 1.50 2.24 -15.09
N ARG A 33 1.92 3.40 -14.56
CA ARG A 33 2.04 4.66 -15.31
C ARG A 33 3.38 4.83 -16.02
N ASN A 34 4.24 3.81 -16.03
CA ASN A 34 5.59 3.83 -16.60
C ASN A 34 6.52 4.92 -16.00
N LEU A 35 6.29 5.29 -14.73
CA LEU A 35 7.07 6.28 -13.99
C LEU A 35 8.06 5.65 -13.01
N LEU A 36 7.92 4.35 -12.72
CA LEU A 36 8.80 3.60 -11.84
C LEU A 36 9.14 2.25 -12.48
N PRO A 37 10.43 1.87 -12.60
CA PRO A 37 10.83 0.54 -13.04
C PRO A 37 10.26 -0.57 -12.15
N LYS A 38 9.95 -1.73 -12.75
CA LYS A 38 9.36 -2.89 -12.06
C LYS A 38 10.20 -3.36 -10.86
N ASP A 39 11.51 -3.39 -11.00
CA ASP A 39 12.48 -3.79 -9.97
C ASP A 39 12.52 -2.85 -8.77
N ARG A 40 11.92 -1.65 -8.89
CA ARG A 40 11.78 -0.68 -7.80
C ARG A 40 10.42 -0.71 -7.13
N VAL A 41 9.49 -1.56 -7.56
CA VAL A 41 8.22 -1.72 -6.85
C VAL A 41 8.48 -2.44 -5.53
N ILE A 42 8.47 -1.68 -4.43
CA ILE A 42 8.76 -2.21 -3.09
C ILE A 42 7.66 -3.20 -2.68
N GLN A 43 8.10 -4.38 -2.23
CA GLN A 43 7.28 -5.44 -1.64
C GLN A 43 7.46 -5.43 -0.11
N GLY A 44 6.54 -6.06 0.63
CA GLY A 44 6.64 -6.15 2.09
C GLY A 44 6.28 -4.81 2.72
N CYS A 45 4.98 -4.55 2.80
CA CYS A 45 4.42 -3.25 3.14
C CYS A 45 3.81 -3.19 4.54
N GLU A 46 3.66 -1.97 5.04
CA GLU A 46 2.76 -1.67 6.15
C GLU A 46 1.33 -1.51 5.61
N TYR A 47 0.32 -1.77 6.44
CA TYR A 47 -1.09 -1.62 6.05
C TYR A 47 -1.64 -0.28 6.54
N HIS A 48 -1.90 0.61 5.61
CA HIS A 48 -2.51 1.91 5.87
C HIS A 48 -4.00 1.76 6.08
N HIS A 49 -4.51 2.17 7.23
CA HIS A 49 -5.95 2.21 7.49
C HIS A 49 -6.47 3.60 7.14
N CYS A 50 -7.36 3.66 6.15
CA CYS A 50 -7.96 4.90 5.70
C CYS A 50 -8.89 5.47 6.78
N LYS A 51 -9.01 6.80 6.78
CA LYS A 51 -9.83 7.53 7.76
C LYS A 51 -10.85 8.42 7.05
N SER A 52 -11.99 8.63 7.70
CA SER A 52 -12.95 9.69 7.35
C SER A 52 -13.19 10.54 8.59
N GLY A 53 -13.08 11.87 8.47
CA GLY A 53 -13.19 12.78 9.63
C GLY A 53 -12.23 12.44 10.78
N ASN A 54 -11.01 11.98 10.46
CA ASN A 54 -9.99 11.48 11.40
C ASN A 54 -10.36 10.18 12.16
N ILE A 55 -11.48 9.54 11.82
CA ILE A 55 -11.92 8.24 12.36
C ILE A 55 -11.54 7.13 11.37
N ARG A 56 -11.00 6.01 11.85
CA ARG A 56 -10.69 4.86 10.99
C ARG A 56 -11.98 4.27 10.42
N ARG A 57 -11.98 3.96 9.11
CA ARG A 57 -13.16 3.43 8.41
C ARG A 57 -13.44 1.95 8.71
N GLY A 58 -12.45 1.22 9.22
CA GLY A 58 -12.51 -0.22 9.50
C GLY A 58 -11.26 -0.94 8.99
N HIS A 59 -11.10 -2.22 9.30
CA HIS A 59 -9.90 -2.99 8.90
C HIS A 59 -9.91 -3.36 7.41
N ALA A 60 -11.10 -3.53 6.83
CA ALA A 60 -11.26 -3.74 5.39
C ALA A 60 -10.84 -2.51 4.54
N PHE A 61 -10.89 -1.30 5.11
CA PHE A 61 -10.64 -0.05 4.40
C PHE A 61 -9.18 0.39 4.52
N GLY A 62 -8.33 -0.27 3.74
CA GLY A 62 -6.92 0.04 3.71
C GLY A 62 -6.16 -0.60 2.56
N PHE A 63 -4.91 -0.19 2.44
CA PHE A 63 -4.00 -0.63 1.40
C PHE A 63 -2.54 -0.67 1.86
N GLY A 64 -1.74 -1.46 1.16
CA GLY A 64 -0.32 -1.64 1.43
C GLY A 64 0.51 -0.45 0.95
N MET A 65 1.36 0.08 1.84
CA MET A 65 2.35 1.11 1.50
C MET A 65 3.74 0.75 2.01
N CYS A 66 4.77 1.10 1.24
CA CYS A 66 6.15 1.03 1.70
C CYS A 66 6.43 2.11 2.75
N GLY A 67 7.52 1.97 3.50
CA GLY A 67 7.90 2.93 4.54
C GLY A 67 8.06 4.38 4.03
N TRP A 68 8.43 4.56 2.76
CA TRP A 68 8.50 5.89 2.15
C TRP A 68 7.12 6.50 1.93
N HIS A 69 6.24 5.82 1.17
CA HIS A 69 4.91 6.36 0.88
C HIS A 69 4.04 6.47 2.13
N HIS A 70 4.21 5.59 3.12
CA HIS A 70 3.44 5.62 4.36
C HIS A 70 3.97 6.65 5.38
N GLU A 71 5.26 6.56 5.70
CA GLU A 71 5.84 7.24 6.88
C GLU A 71 7.04 8.15 6.52
N ARG A 72 7.30 8.36 5.22
CA ARG A 72 8.44 9.14 4.71
C ARG A 72 9.78 8.63 5.24
N LYS A 73 9.87 7.32 5.50
CA LYS A 73 11.11 6.67 5.92
C LYS A 73 11.94 6.36 4.68
N PRO A 74 13.12 7.01 4.48
CA PRO A 74 13.95 6.74 3.33
C PRO A 74 14.51 5.32 3.37
N LEU A 75 14.81 4.77 2.19
CA LEU A 75 15.58 3.53 2.11
C LEU A 75 16.98 3.72 2.72
N PRO A 76 17.59 2.67 3.29
CA PRO A 76 18.95 2.74 3.83
C PRO A 76 19.93 3.37 2.84
N GLY A 77 20.70 4.36 3.32
CA GLY A 77 21.70 5.08 2.51
C GLY A 77 21.13 6.03 1.45
N ARG A 78 19.82 6.26 1.40
CA ARG A 78 19.20 7.21 0.45
C ARG A 78 18.76 8.49 1.15
N SER A 79 18.99 9.62 0.50
CA SER A 79 18.51 10.92 0.99
C SER A 79 17.03 11.13 0.66
N PHE A 80 16.36 12.01 1.40
CA PHE A 80 14.99 12.43 1.09
C PHE A 80 14.87 12.95 -0.36
N LYS A 81 15.83 13.77 -0.82
CA LYS A 81 15.86 14.28 -2.21
C LYS A 81 15.89 13.15 -3.24
N TRP A 82 16.69 12.11 -2.99
CA TRP A 82 16.74 10.94 -3.87
C TRP A 82 15.41 10.18 -3.82
N MET A 83 14.85 9.98 -2.63
CA MET A 83 13.57 9.29 -2.46
C MET A 83 12.43 10.00 -3.19
N THR A 84 12.28 11.32 -3.02
CA THR A 84 11.28 12.13 -3.75
C THR A 84 11.50 12.06 -5.26
N ARG A 85 12.75 12.11 -5.74
CA ARG A 85 13.04 12.01 -7.18
C ARG A 85 12.63 10.67 -7.78
N ILE A 86 12.80 9.57 -7.04
CA ILE A 86 12.56 8.22 -7.57
C ILE A 86 11.14 7.72 -7.28
N TYR A 87 10.65 7.93 -6.07
CA TYR A 87 9.38 7.40 -5.58
C TYR A 87 8.28 8.45 -5.50
N GLY A 88 8.58 9.72 -5.75
CA GLY A 88 7.62 10.81 -5.65
C GLY A 88 7.26 11.17 -4.21
N HIS A 89 6.13 11.88 -4.09
CA HIS A 89 5.57 12.42 -2.86
C HIS A 89 5.14 11.33 -1.88
N SER A 90 5.44 11.51 -0.59
CA SER A 90 4.96 10.66 0.51
C SER A 90 3.65 11.18 1.09
N LEU A 91 2.82 10.31 1.69
CA LEU A 91 1.60 10.72 2.38
C LEU A 91 1.87 11.74 3.50
N LYS A 92 3.01 11.60 4.21
CA LYS A 92 3.41 12.53 5.28
C LYS A 92 3.88 13.90 4.76
N GLU A 93 4.11 14.04 3.46
CA GLU A 93 4.43 15.33 2.84
C GLU A 93 3.17 16.14 2.50
N GLY A 94 1.98 15.53 2.59
CA GLY A 94 0.70 16.22 2.51
C GLY A 94 -0.39 15.35 1.90
N SER A 95 -1.45 15.09 2.67
CA SER A 95 -2.55 14.21 2.25
C SER A 95 -3.27 14.72 1.00
N ARG A 96 -3.59 16.01 0.90
CA ARG A 96 -4.27 16.56 -0.27
C ARG A 96 -3.48 16.31 -1.56
N THR A 97 -2.23 16.75 -1.59
CA THR A 97 -1.33 16.58 -2.74
C THR A 97 -1.07 15.11 -3.05
N PHE A 98 -0.98 14.25 -2.03
CA PHE A 98 -0.86 12.80 -2.24
C PHE A 98 -2.04 12.25 -3.06
N HIS A 99 -3.28 12.59 -2.69
CA HIS A 99 -4.46 12.09 -3.39
C HIS A 99 -4.66 12.76 -4.76
N GLU A 100 -4.25 14.01 -4.94
CA GLU A 100 -4.23 14.66 -6.26
C GLU A 100 -3.30 13.94 -7.25
N ILE A 101 -2.16 13.42 -6.78
CA ILE A 101 -1.18 12.74 -7.64
C ILE A 101 -1.57 11.27 -7.86
N TYR A 102 -1.96 10.56 -6.81
CA TYR A 102 -2.07 9.09 -6.82
C TYR A 102 -3.50 8.57 -6.89
N GLY A 103 -4.51 9.43 -6.76
CA GLY A 103 -5.92 9.03 -6.66
C GLY A 103 -6.40 8.98 -5.21
N SER A 104 -7.69 8.77 -5.08
CA SER A 104 -8.41 8.68 -3.81
C SER A 104 -8.06 7.43 -3.00
N ASP A 105 -8.36 7.46 -1.70
CA ASP A 105 -8.28 6.28 -0.82
C ASP A 105 -9.07 5.10 -1.41
N ASP A 106 -10.27 5.34 -1.95
CA ASP A 106 -11.14 4.29 -2.48
C ASP A 106 -10.52 3.63 -3.73
N GLU A 107 -9.94 4.41 -4.64
CA GLU A 107 -9.24 3.88 -5.82
C GLU A 107 -8.04 3.00 -5.41
N LEU A 108 -7.28 3.40 -4.38
CA LEU A 108 -6.15 2.61 -3.88
C LEU A 108 -6.61 1.35 -3.12
N ILE A 109 -7.75 1.41 -2.45
CA ILE A 109 -8.40 0.25 -1.80
C ILE A 109 -8.88 -0.76 -2.87
N ASP A 110 -9.48 -0.28 -3.96
CA ASP A 110 -9.94 -1.12 -5.06
C ASP A 110 -8.77 -1.79 -5.78
N GLN A 111 -7.70 -1.02 -6.05
CA GLN A 111 -6.45 -1.58 -6.55
C GLN A 111 -5.90 -2.66 -5.62
N GLN A 112 -5.91 -2.44 -4.30
CA GLN A 112 -5.46 -3.42 -3.32
C GLN A 112 -6.30 -4.71 -3.36
N THR A 113 -7.62 -4.57 -3.48
CA THR A 113 -8.55 -5.70 -3.58
C THR A 113 -8.20 -6.55 -4.81
N TYR A 114 -8.13 -5.92 -5.98
CA TYR A 114 -7.81 -6.58 -7.24
C TYR A 114 -6.46 -7.31 -7.19
N ILE A 115 -5.41 -6.65 -6.66
CA ILE A 115 -4.08 -7.25 -6.58
C ILE A 115 -4.03 -8.41 -5.58
N ASN A 116 -4.77 -8.34 -4.47
CA ASN A 116 -4.87 -9.47 -3.55
C ASN A 116 -5.54 -10.68 -4.21
N GLU A 117 -6.64 -10.47 -4.95
CA GLU A 117 -7.33 -11.54 -5.67
C GLU A 117 -6.42 -12.22 -6.70
N LEU A 118 -5.71 -11.41 -7.50
CA LEU A 118 -4.75 -11.93 -8.48
C LEU A 118 -3.64 -12.76 -7.82
N ARG A 119 -3.08 -12.27 -6.71
CA ARG A 119 -1.99 -12.97 -6.00
C ARG A 119 -2.47 -14.26 -5.35
N LEU A 120 -3.63 -14.24 -4.70
CA LEU A 120 -4.23 -15.45 -4.13
C LEU A 120 -4.59 -16.48 -5.22
N LYS A 121 -5.02 -16.04 -6.40
CA LYS A 121 -5.23 -16.93 -7.55
C LYS A 121 -3.91 -17.51 -8.04
N HIS A 122 -2.88 -16.68 -8.22
CA HIS A 122 -1.55 -17.12 -8.63
C HIS A 122 -0.95 -18.14 -7.66
N ASP A 123 -1.02 -17.87 -6.35
CA ASP A 123 -0.48 -18.75 -5.31
C ASP A 123 -1.22 -20.10 -5.27
N ARG A 124 -2.55 -20.09 -5.47
CA ARG A 124 -3.33 -21.34 -5.62
C ARG A 124 -2.91 -22.15 -6.83
N ILE A 125 -2.75 -21.52 -8.00
CA ILE A 125 -2.29 -22.20 -9.22
C ILE A 125 -0.90 -22.79 -9.00
N LYS A 126 0.02 -21.99 -8.44
CA LYS A 126 1.38 -22.44 -8.15
C LYS A 126 1.42 -23.63 -7.19
N ALA A 127 0.54 -23.67 -6.19
CA ALA A 127 0.46 -24.79 -5.25
C ALA A 127 -0.08 -26.10 -5.87
N ILE A 128 -0.83 -26.01 -6.98
CA ILE A 128 -1.38 -27.19 -7.68
C ILE A 128 -0.41 -27.73 -8.72
N TYR A 129 0.31 -26.85 -9.41
CA TYR A 129 1.06 -27.19 -10.63
C TYR A 129 2.58 -26.97 -10.55
N GLY A 130 3.11 -26.43 -9.45
CA GLY A 130 4.54 -26.18 -9.24
C GLY A 130 5.14 -27.10 -8.19
#